data_AF-A0A2K1FT50-F1
#
_entry.id   AF-A0A2K1FT50-F1
#
_cell.length_a   1.000
_cell.length_b   1.000
_cell.length_c   1.000
_cell.angle_alpha   90.00
_cell.angle_beta   90.00
_cell.angle_gamma   90.00
#
_symmetry.space_group_name_H-M   'P 1'
#
loop_
_entity.id
_entity.type
_entity.pdbx_description
1 polymer ?
#
loop_
_entity_poly.entity_id
_entity_poly.type
_entity_poly.pdbx_seq_one_letter_code
_entity_poly.pdbx_strand_id
1 'polypeptide(L)'
;MTQPQNDRLVHILERLKAGNVPSAGDPAHTAFLQDNAERSGLTPARYPGLFKAIRSGGAATDRATESSGVTDGQYVEFISSSQSNKAVTARAVLSRIRPVAQAIVWLNVVNENGSTKTSLASGVAVSFATQTIFVETNPETALPPLPTGTMTGIISFAITYQDGTVEVSSTAAPWASQASRDPIVVDPAIRSDRKTGDLNDIVIGLARGYNNGTGKTDVDYWYWQDIYYLGTNPLLVPLSGSMKFDYKLAPLDSYPPFLEFYLAHKEGGISELTGGDASRYLPHFRIDDSDPEGRTLKFLLRPPYNDAGDAIEFPSKNWTADTQSFFSARVSVTFEDYERHGSGWSSIVSSLKPDTDPKDGVAFIKPIVFVWHCLVAGTQITLADGTTKAVEDFTSEDVVVSGDGARPVQATLAQPHSGPITVLEFADGATLAGSATHPVVTPAGTVHAGALAVGDTVLTRHGTTTVTATRQEIQTGGGLFNLWLVPEGDGPTTMIANGIVVGDYQIQVQLLRDAAQDDRAVRAKLPESLHVDFDSWVADRVASA
;
A
#
# COMPACT_ATOMS: atom_id res chain seq x y z
N MET A 1 29.13 11.86 -7.88
CA MET A 1 28.61 13.22 -8.18
C MET A 1 29.77 14.15 -8.49
N THR A 2 29.58 15.15 -9.33
CA THR A 2 30.55 16.25 -9.48
C THR A 2 30.51 17.18 -8.26
N GLN A 3 31.54 17.98 -8.03
CA GLN A 3 31.55 18.94 -6.91
C GLN A 3 30.34 19.90 -6.93
N PRO A 4 29.97 20.52 -8.06
CA PRO A 4 28.79 21.40 -8.11
C PRO A 4 27.47 20.71 -7.74
N GLN A 5 27.31 19.45 -8.14
CA GLN A 5 26.13 18.65 -7.77
C GLN A 5 26.10 18.38 -6.26
N ASN A 6 27.26 18.08 -5.67
CA ASN A 6 27.36 17.86 -4.22
C ASN A 6 27.06 19.15 -3.45
N ASP A 7 27.57 20.30 -3.91
CA ASP A 7 27.31 21.60 -3.28
C ASP A 7 25.81 21.95 -3.27
N ARG A 8 25.08 21.64 -4.35
CA ARG A 8 23.63 21.82 -4.43
C ARG A 8 22.87 20.89 -3.49
N LEU A 9 23.23 19.62 -3.44
CA LEU A 9 22.67 18.65 -2.49
C LEU A 9 22.85 19.12 -1.04
N VAL A 10 24.06 19.56 -0.70
CA VAL A 10 24.41 20.11 0.61
C VAL A 10 23.60 21.35 0.94
N HIS A 11 23.47 22.27 -0.01
CA HIS A 11 22.67 23.48 0.17
C HIS A 11 21.20 23.15 0.48
N ILE A 12 20.60 22.20 -0.25
CA ILE A 12 19.22 21.78 0.00
C ILE A 12 19.06 21.10 1.36
N LEU A 13 19.99 20.22 1.73
CA LEU A 13 19.98 19.55 3.03
C LEU A 13 19.98 20.54 4.21
N GLU A 14 20.85 21.55 4.17
CA GLU A 14 20.92 22.57 5.21
C GLU A 14 19.62 23.37 5.34
N ARG A 15 18.99 23.69 4.21
CA ARG A 15 17.70 24.39 4.22
C ARG A 15 16.59 23.55 4.81
N LEU A 16 16.51 22.27 4.44
CA LEU A 16 15.52 21.34 4.96
C LEU A 16 15.67 21.18 6.48
N LYS A 17 16.90 21.07 6.99
CA LYS A 17 17.17 21.00 8.44
C LYS A 17 16.77 22.26 9.20
N ALA A 18 16.86 23.42 8.57
CA ALA A 18 16.37 24.67 9.13
C ALA A 18 14.83 24.80 9.09
N GLY A 19 14.11 23.76 8.69
CA GLY A 19 12.64 23.78 8.52
C GLY A 19 12.19 24.56 7.28
N ASN A 20 13.12 24.99 6.42
CA ASN A 20 12.83 25.74 5.22
C ASN A 20 12.57 24.78 4.05
N VAL A 21 11.35 24.27 3.98
CA VAL A 21 10.88 23.53 2.80
C VAL A 21 11.04 24.45 1.57
N PRO A 22 11.73 23.99 0.49
CA PRO A 22 11.92 24.81 -0.69
C PRO A 22 10.59 25.34 -1.23
N SER A 23 10.52 26.65 -1.47
CA SER A 23 9.34 27.27 -2.06
C SER A 23 9.24 26.94 -3.54
N ALA A 24 8.01 27.02 -4.05
CA ALA A 24 7.73 27.05 -5.47
C ALA A 24 8.70 27.96 -6.25
N GLY A 25 9.38 27.42 -7.26
CA GLY A 25 10.25 28.20 -8.17
C GLY A 25 11.61 28.60 -7.59
N ASP A 26 12.01 28.04 -6.45
CA ASP A 26 13.33 28.26 -5.86
C ASP A 26 14.47 27.81 -6.81
N PRO A 27 15.33 28.73 -7.29
CA PRO A 27 16.35 28.40 -8.27
C PRO A 27 17.33 27.30 -7.83
N ALA A 28 17.67 27.26 -6.53
CA ALA A 28 18.61 26.27 -6.01
C ALA A 28 17.97 24.88 -5.97
N HIS A 29 16.68 24.81 -5.61
CA HIS A 29 15.92 23.55 -5.61
C HIS A 29 15.62 23.07 -7.02
N THR A 30 15.22 23.96 -7.92
CA THR A 30 15.03 23.65 -9.35
C THR A 30 16.32 23.08 -9.95
N ALA A 31 17.48 23.71 -9.70
CA ALA A 31 18.76 23.22 -10.17
C ALA A 31 19.13 21.86 -9.57
N PHE A 32 18.85 21.64 -8.28
CA PHE A 32 19.05 20.36 -7.63
C PHE A 32 18.18 19.23 -8.22
N LEU A 33 16.90 19.49 -8.47
CA LEU A 33 15.98 18.52 -9.07
C LEU A 33 16.37 18.20 -10.53
N GLN A 34 16.82 19.20 -11.30
CA GLN A 34 17.37 18.97 -12.64
C GLN A 34 18.60 18.06 -12.59
N ASP A 35 19.52 18.30 -11.66
CA ASP A 35 20.69 17.43 -11.50
C ASP A 35 20.29 16.00 -11.12
N ASN A 36 19.27 15.83 -10.27
CA ASN A 36 18.76 14.50 -9.93
C ASN A 36 18.18 13.81 -11.17
N ALA A 37 17.35 14.50 -11.95
CA ALA A 37 16.77 13.98 -13.18
C ALA A 37 17.85 13.54 -14.18
N GLU A 38 18.82 14.41 -14.46
CA GLU A 38 19.89 14.14 -15.42
C GLU A 38 20.80 12.98 -14.98
N ARG A 39 21.15 12.89 -13.69
CA ARG A 39 21.93 11.75 -13.15
C ARG A 39 21.16 10.44 -13.23
N SER A 40 19.83 10.51 -13.18
CA SER A 40 18.94 9.36 -13.37
C SER A 40 18.71 8.99 -14.84
N GLY A 41 19.39 9.64 -15.79
CA GLY A 41 19.21 9.39 -17.23
C GLY A 41 17.95 10.03 -17.83
N LEU A 42 17.20 10.82 -17.05
CA LEU A 42 16.03 11.54 -17.51
C LEU A 42 16.50 12.84 -18.17
N THR A 43 16.28 12.98 -19.47
CA THR A 43 16.73 14.16 -20.23
C THR A 43 15.55 15.04 -20.66
N PRO A 44 15.74 16.34 -20.90
CA PRO A 44 14.66 17.23 -21.37
C PRO A 44 14.01 16.79 -22.68
N ALA A 45 14.74 16.06 -23.54
CA ALA A 45 14.23 15.57 -24.82
C ALA A 45 13.30 14.35 -24.63
N ARG A 46 13.61 13.47 -23.68
CA ARG A 46 12.83 12.26 -23.40
C ARG A 46 11.70 12.50 -22.40
N TYR A 47 11.90 13.44 -21.48
CA TYR A 47 10.97 13.77 -20.40
C TYR A 47 10.64 15.28 -20.36
N PRO A 48 10.16 15.88 -21.47
CA PRO A 48 9.86 17.31 -21.49
C PRO A 48 8.82 17.74 -20.44
N GLY A 49 7.86 16.88 -20.11
CA GLY A 49 6.85 17.10 -19.08
C GLY A 49 7.46 17.26 -17.69
N LEU A 50 8.32 16.33 -17.29
CA LEU A 50 9.10 16.39 -16.04
C LEU A 50 9.89 17.69 -15.92
N PHE A 51 10.68 18.03 -16.93
CA PHE A 51 11.53 19.23 -16.86
C PHE A 51 10.70 20.52 -16.87
N LYS A 52 9.51 20.51 -17.48
CA LYS A 52 8.54 21.60 -17.35
C LYS A 52 8.02 21.69 -15.92
N ALA A 53 7.63 20.57 -15.31
CA ALA A 53 7.16 20.50 -13.92
C ALA A 53 8.20 21.05 -12.93
N ILE A 54 9.46 20.61 -13.04
CA ILE A 54 10.59 21.08 -12.22
C ILE A 54 10.79 22.60 -12.34
N ARG A 55 10.69 23.16 -13.55
CA ARG A 55 10.84 24.61 -13.78
C ARG A 55 9.64 25.43 -13.33
N SER A 56 8.42 24.90 -13.47
CA SER A 56 7.22 25.59 -13.01
C SER A 56 7.16 25.68 -11.48
N GLY A 57 7.83 24.75 -10.79
CA GLY A 57 7.99 24.81 -9.34
C GLY A 57 6.65 24.85 -8.61
N GLY A 58 5.69 23.99 -8.98
CA GLY A 58 4.38 24.00 -8.33
C GLY A 58 4.52 23.90 -6.80
N ALA A 59 3.78 24.73 -6.07
CA ALA A 59 3.83 24.72 -4.61
C ALA A 59 3.47 23.31 -4.10
N ALA A 60 4.15 22.87 -3.04
CA ALA A 60 3.61 21.81 -2.20
C ALA A 60 2.21 22.26 -1.79
N THR A 61 1.18 21.66 -2.39
CA THR A 61 -0.19 21.91 -1.92
C THR A 61 -0.25 21.45 -0.47
N ASP A 62 -1.04 22.14 0.35
CA ASP A 62 -1.33 21.65 1.70
C ASP A 62 -1.66 20.16 1.60
N ARG A 63 -1.05 19.34 2.47
CA ARG A 63 -1.23 17.88 2.46
C ARG A 63 -2.73 17.62 2.37
N ALA A 64 -3.17 16.98 1.29
CA ALA A 64 -4.57 16.63 1.19
C ALA A 64 -4.89 15.71 2.36
N THR A 65 -5.98 16.01 3.06
CA THR A 65 -6.47 15.20 4.16
C THR A 65 -7.88 14.78 3.80
N GLU A 66 -8.11 13.48 3.76
CA GLU A 66 -9.47 12.97 3.74
C GLU A 66 -10.08 13.08 5.14
N SER A 67 -11.40 13.24 5.21
CA SER A 67 -12.13 13.28 6.49
C SER A 67 -11.92 12.02 7.35
N SER A 68 -11.38 10.96 6.75
CA SER A 68 -11.19 9.65 7.35
C SER A 68 -9.85 9.47 8.06
N GLY A 69 -8.95 10.47 8.03
CA GLY A 69 -7.63 10.43 8.68
C GLY A 69 -6.48 9.96 7.78
N VAL A 70 -6.77 9.61 6.53
CA VAL A 70 -5.77 9.33 5.49
C VAL A 70 -5.28 10.66 4.90
N THR A 71 -3.96 10.79 4.73
CA THR A 71 -3.34 12.03 4.22
C THR A 71 -2.33 11.79 3.11
N ASP A 72 -2.01 12.82 2.33
CA ASP A 72 -0.79 12.83 1.51
C ASP A 72 0.43 12.68 2.43
N GLY A 73 1.36 11.78 2.07
CA GLY A 73 2.49 11.50 2.93
C GLY A 73 3.75 11.08 2.18
N GLN A 74 4.87 11.19 2.88
CA GLN A 74 6.15 10.64 2.47
C GLN A 74 7.00 10.36 3.70
N TYR A 75 7.70 9.25 3.70
CA TYR A 75 8.59 8.88 4.80
C TYR A 75 9.70 7.95 4.30
N VAL A 76 10.83 7.97 5.00
CA VAL A 76 11.92 7.03 4.79
C VAL A 76 11.62 5.80 5.65
N GLU A 77 11.47 4.64 5.01
CA GLU A 77 11.20 3.36 5.70
C GLU A 77 12.44 2.88 6.46
N PHE A 78 13.60 2.94 5.81
CA PHE A 78 14.88 2.61 6.43
C PHE A 78 16.09 3.26 5.73
N ILE A 79 17.19 3.40 6.48
CA ILE A 79 18.55 3.59 5.96
C ILE A 79 19.47 2.61 6.67
N SER A 80 19.99 1.64 5.92
CA SER A 80 20.87 0.58 6.42
C SER A 80 22.13 0.44 5.57
N SER A 81 22.86 -0.64 5.77
CA SER A 81 24.04 -1.01 5.01
C SER A 81 24.00 -2.49 4.69
N SER A 82 24.06 -2.84 3.41
CA SER A 82 24.02 -4.25 3.01
C SER A 82 25.21 -4.99 3.59
N GLN A 83 24.99 -6.18 4.13
CA GLN A 83 26.09 -7.00 4.65
C GLN A 83 27.00 -7.51 3.54
N SER A 84 26.45 -7.72 2.33
CA SER A 84 27.16 -8.33 1.21
C SER A 84 28.32 -7.47 0.69
N ASN A 85 28.10 -6.17 0.55
CA ASN A 85 29.05 -5.23 -0.03
C ASN A 85 29.30 -3.99 0.85
N LYS A 86 28.68 -3.92 2.03
CA LYS A 86 28.72 -2.79 2.97
C LYS A 86 28.13 -1.50 2.43
N ALA A 87 27.53 -1.50 1.25
CA ALA A 87 26.97 -0.31 0.63
C ALA A 87 25.71 0.15 1.35
N VAL A 88 25.52 1.48 1.45
CA VAL A 88 24.32 2.05 2.05
C VAL A 88 23.09 1.72 1.20
N THR A 89 22.08 1.15 1.86
CA THR A 89 20.77 0.86 1.29
C THR A 89 19.73 1.71 1.98
N ALA A 90 18.73 2.19 1.24
CA ALA A 90 17.61 2.91 1.84
C ALA A 90 16.38 2.74 0.97
N ARG A 91 15.21 2.84 1.61
CA ARG A 91 13.91 2.83 0.94
C ARG A 91 13.02 3.93 1.50
N ALA A 92 12.22 4.52 0.65
CA ALA A 92 11.22 5.50 1.02
C ALA A 92 9.91 5.31 0.25
N VAL A 93 8.83 5.83 0.83
CA VAL A 93 7.50 5.84 0.25
C VAL A 93 7.05 7.27 0.00
N LEU A 94 6.42 7.49 -1.15
CA LEU A 94 5.64 8.68 -1.46
C LEU A 94 4.22 8.22 -1.77
N SER A 95 3.21 8.82 -1.16
CA SER A 95 1.82 8.55 -1.47
C SER A 95 0.97 9.81 -1.57
N ARG A 96 0.07 9.86 -2.56
CA ARG A 96 -0.86 10.97 -2.77
C ARG A 96 -2.29 10.48 -2.93
N ILE A 97 -3.23 11.11 -2.24
CA ILE A 97 -4.67 10.86 -2.39
C ILE A 97 -5.13 11.29 -3.77
N ARG A 98 -4.62 12.43 -4.25
CA ARG A 98 -5.02 13.01 -5.53
C ARG A 98 -4.57 12.12 -6.70
N PRO A 99 -5.39 11.97 -7.76
CA PRO A 99 -5.02 11.18 -8.93
C PRO A 99 -3.74 11.67 -9.60
N VAL A 100 -2.68 10.88 -9.46
CA VAL A 100 -1.36 11.15 -10.06
C VAL A 100 -1.39 10.78 -11.55
N ALA A 101 -0.89 11.66 -12.42
CA ALA A 101 -0.64 11.31 -13.82
C ALA A 101 0.79 10.79 -13.99
N GLN A 102 1.77 11.49 -13.43
CA GLN A 102 3.19 11.13 -13.44
C GLN A 102 3.80 11.51 -12.08
N ALA A 103 4.66 10.66 -11.55
CA ALA A 103 5.49 11.02 -10.40
C ALA A 103 6.90 10.43 -10.54
N ILE A 104 7.88 11.28 -10.26
CA ILE A 104 9.29 10.93 -10.19
C ILE A 104 9.74 11.20 -8.76
N VAL A 105 10.31 10.19 -8.12
CA VAL A 105 10.79 10.26 -6.74
C VAL A 105 12.27 9.90 -6.71
N TRP A 106 13.07 10.75 -6.10
CA TRP A 106 14.48 10.52 -5.81
C TRP A 106 14.68 10.34 -4.31
N LEU A 107 15.52 9.37 -3.96
CA LEU A 107 16.01 9.18 -2.60
C LEU A 107 17.52 9.36 -2.61
N ASN A 108 18.03 10.30 -1.82
CA ASN A 108 19.47 10.50 -1.63
C ASN A 108 19.80 10.29 -0.15
N VAL A 109 20.88 9.55 0.14
CA VAL A 109 21.39 9.39 1.50
C VAL A 109 22.69 10.16 1.63
N VAL A 110 22.76 11.05 2.61
CA VAL A 110 23.93 11.89 2.90
C VAL A 110 24.44 11.59 4.29
N ASN A 111 25.74 11.40 4.46
CA ASN A 111 26.36 11.37 5.77
C ASN A 111 26.98 12.72 6.12
N GLU A 112 26.68 13.18 7.33
CA GLU A 112 27.09 14.48 7.84
C GLU A 112 28.03 14.31 9.03
N ASN A 113 29.29 14.71 8.84
CA ASN A 113 30.32 14.66 9.87
C ASN A 113 30.91 16.06 10.07
N GLY A 114 30.37 16.79 11.05
CA GLY A 114 30.66 18.20 11.24
C GLY A 114 30.26 19.03 10.01
N SER A 115 31.20 19.77 9.43
CA SER A 115 30.98 20.57 8.22
C SER A 115 31.00 19.73 6.92
N THR A 116 31.49 18.49 6.97
CA THR A 116 31.65 17.64 5.79
C THR A 116 30.38 16.85 5.52
N LYS A 117 29.92 16.89 4.27
CA LYS A 117 28.74 16.16 3.82
C LYS A 117 29.06 15.33 2.59
N THR A 118 28.77 14.04 2.69
CA THR A 118 29.12 13.05 1.68
C THR A 118 27.86 12.34 1.20
N SER A 119 27.55 12.42 -0.09
CA SER A 119 26.51 11.59 -0.68
C SER A 119 26.96 10.14 -0.68
N LEU A 120 26.20 9.26 -0.02
CA LEU A 120 26.51 7.84 0.10
C LEU A 120 25.72 6.99 -0.90
N ALA A 121 24.44 7.29 -1.12
CA ALA A 121 23.60 6.47 -1.98
C ALA A 121 22.53 7.34 -2.66
N SER A 122 22.08 6.91 -3.84
CA SER A 122 20.99 7.56 -4.55
C SER A 122 20.12 6.54 -5.27
N GLY A 123 18.83 6.86 -5.41
CA GLY A 123 17.83 6.07 -6.10
C GLY A 123 16.82 6.94 -6.82
N VAL A 124 16.15 6.37 -7.83
CA VAL A 124 15.07 7.02 -8.57
C VAL A 124 13.97 6.01 -8.85
N ALA A 125 12.72 6.44 -8.70
CA ALA A 125 11.54 5.73 -9.15
C ALA A 125 10.72 6.64 -10.05
N VAL A 126 10.26 6.11 -11.19
CA VAL A 126 9.39 6.80 -12.14
C VAL A 126 8.14 5.97 -12.30
N SER A 127 6.98 6.59 -12.09
CA SER A 127 5.69 5.93 -12.27
C SER A 127 4.67 6.84 -12.95
N PHE A 128 3.71 6.20 -13.63
CA PHE A 128 2.55 6.83 -14.24
C PHE A 128 1.27 6.20 -13.69
N ALA A 129 0.23 7.03 -13.53
CA ALA A 129 -1.08 6.62 -13.03
C ALA A 129 -1.04 5.79 -11.72
N THR A 130 -0.02 6.02 -10.88
CA THR A 130 0.16 5.32 -9.60
C THR A 130 0.31 6.35 -8.49
N GLN A 131 -0.47 6.18 -7.43
CA GLN A 131 -0.56 7.12 -6.32
C GLN A 131 0.47 6.84 -5.23
N THR A 132 0.88 5.58 -5.04
CA THR A 132 1.91 5.17 -4.07
C THR A 132 3.13 4.61 -4.76
N ILE A 133 4.28 5.21 -4.48
CA ILE A 133 5.55 4.93 -5.15
C ILE A 133 6.60 4.63 -4.10
N PHE A 134 7.35 3.56 -4.35
CA PHE A 134 8.52 3.17 -3.57
C PHE A 134 9.78 3.55 -4.33
N VAL A 135 10.74 4.13 -3.64
CA VAL A 135 12.08 4.41 -4.17
C VAL A 135 13.12 3.74 -3.30
N GLU A 136 14.03 3.00 -3.92
CA GLU A 136 15.16 2.33 -3.28
C GLU A 136 16.47 2.92 -3.82
N THR A 137 17.49 3.04 -2.98
CA THR A 137 18.83 3.40 -3.47
C THR A 137 19.45 2.26 -4.27
N ASN A 138 20.31 2.59 -5.24
CA ASN A 138 21.02 1.58 -6.01
C ASN A 138 22.27 1.09 -5.26
N PRO A 139 22.28 -0.17 -4.74
CA PRO A 139 23.41 -0.70 -3.97
C PRO A 139 24.69 -0.87 -4.79
N GLU A 140 24.61 -0.96 -6.12
CA GLU A 140 25.79 -1.10 -7.00
C GLU A 140 26.61 0.19 -7.10
N THR A 141 25.96 1.33 -6.92
CA THR A 141 26.58 2.66 -7.01
C THR A 141 26.74 3.33 -5.64
N ALA A 142 26.22 2.69 -4.58
CA ALA A 142 26.27 3.21 -3.23
C ALA A 142 27.64 2.99 -2.58
N LEU A 143 28.01 3.93 -1.72
CA LEU A 143 29.22 3.89 -0.89
C LEU A 143 28.91 3.26 0.46
N PRO A 144 29.91 2.70 1.15
CA PRO A 144 29.74 2.23 2.51
C PRO A 144 29.46 3.39 3.49
N PRO A 145 28.80 3.11 4.63
CA PRO A 145 28.59 4.12 5.66
C PRO A 145 29.94 4.63 6.19
N LEU A 146 30.01 5.90 6.52
CA LEU A 146 31.20 6.47 7.16
C LEU A 146 31.20 6.12 8.66
N PRO A 147 32.38 5.93 9.29
CA PRO A 147 32.46 5.53 10.70
C PRO A 147 31.83 6.51 11.69
N THR A 148 31.66 7.76 11.27
CA THR A 148 31.13 8.85 12.08
C THR A 148 30.22 9.74 11.24
N GLY A 149 29.26 10.35 11.92
CA GLY A 149 28.31 11.26 11.32
C GLY A 149 26.87 10.76 11.44
N THR A 150 25.95 11.64 11.07
CA THR A 150 24.53 11.33 10.99
C THR A 150 24.18 11.08 9.53
N MET A 151 23.53 9.94 9.26
CA MET A 151 22.95 9.70 7.95
C MET A 151 21.61 10.43 7.87
N THR A 152 21.35 11.08 6.75
CA THR A 152 20.08 11.76 6.47
C THR A 152 19.56 11.30 5.11
N GLY A 153 18.34 10.78 5.09
CA GLY A 153 17.62 10.47 3.87
C GLY A 153 16.88 11.69 3.36
N ILE A 154 17.06 12.03 2.09
CA ILE A 154 16.39 13.15 1.42
C ILE A 154 15.48 12.58 0.33
N ILE A 155 14.17 12.70 0.55
CA ILE A 155 13.16 12.38 -0.47
C ILE A 155 12.94 13.65 -1.27
N SER A 156 13.03 13.57 -2.59
CA SER A 156 12.71 14.67 -3.50
C SER A 156 11.78 14.16 -4.58
N PHE A 157 10.84 14.96 -5.02
CA PHE A 157 9.88 14.49 -6.02
C PHE A 157 9.38 15.61 -6.93
N ALA A 158 8.92 15.18 -8.10
CA ALA A 158 8.14 15.99 -9.04
C ALA A 158 6.92 15.18 -9.47
N ILE A 159 5.73 15.74 -9.23
CA ILE A 159 4.44 15.10 -9.50
C ILE A 159 3.68 16.00 -10.47
N THR A 160 3.11 15.39 -11.51
CA THR A 160 2.05 15.99 -12.32
C THR A 160 0.76 15.22 -12.07
N TYR A 161 -0.30 15.93 -11.70
CA TYR A 161 -1.61 15.35 -11.44
C TYR A 161 -2.44 15.24 -12.73
N GLN A 162 -3.50 14.42 -12.70
CA GLN A 162 -4.40 14.24 -13.85
C GLN A 162 -5.14 15.53 -14.25
N ASP A 163 -5.33 16.46 -13.29
CA ASP A 163 -5.87 17.80 -13.55
C ASP A 163 -4.85 18.78 -14.18
N GLY A 164 -3.61 18.33 -14.42
CA GLY A 164 -2.53 19.10 -15.02
C GLY A 164 -1.75 20.00 -14.05
N THR A 165 -2.14 20.06 -12.78
CA THR A 165 -1.35 20.75 -11.76
C THR A 165 -0.08 19.98 -11.39
N VAL A 166 0.89 20.68 -10.81
CA VAL A 166 2.22 20.14 -10.49
C VAL A 166 2.55 20.37 -9.02
N GLU A 167 3.24 19.42 -8.42
CA GLU A 167 3.84 19.53 -7.09
C GLU A 167 5.33 19.13 -7.17
N VAL A 168 6.21 19.98 -6.64
CA VAL A 168 7.63 19.64 -6.47
C VAL A 168 8.06 19.95 -5.05
N SER A 169 8.79 19.05 -4.40
CA SER A 169 9.28 19.30 -3.04
C SER A 169 10.44 18.38 -2.68
N SER A 170 11.01 18.63 -1.51
CA SER A 170 11.98 17.76 -0.84
C SER A 170 11.72 17.73 0.67
N THR A 171 11.96 16.58 1.29
CA THR A 171 11.97 16.41 2.75
C THR A 171 13.24 15.68 3.17
N ALA A 172 13.67 15.90 4.43
CA ALA A 172 14.83 15.25 5.00
C ALA A 172 14.47 14.56 6.32
N ALA A 173 14.97 13.34 6.53
CA ALA A 173 14.80 12.59 7.76
C ALA A 173 16.18 12.12 8.27
N PRO A 174 16.64 12.59 9.45
CA PRO A 174 17.85 12.07 10.05
C PRO A 174 17.65 10.62 10.47
N TRP A 175 18.73 9.85 10.51
CA TRP A 175 18.70 8.42 10.77
C TRP A 175 19.81 7.99 11.73
N ALA A 176 19.45 7.12 12.68
CA ALA A 176 20.41 6.54 13.62
C ALA A 176 21.29 5.52 12.89
N SER A 177 22.58 5.49 13.20
CA SER A 177 23.55 4.68 12.46
C SER A 177 23.55 3.20 12.83
N GLN A 178 22.86 2.79 13.90
CA GLN A 178 22.91 1.44 14.44
C GLN A 178 21.62 0.68 14.14
N ALA A 179 21.65 -0.11 13.07
CA ALA A 179 20.62 -1.09 12.76
C ALA A 179 20.73 -2.30 13.70
N SER A 180 19.60 -2.92 14.02
CA SER A 180 19.56 -4.23 14.68
C SER A 180 19.82 -5.36 13.67
N ARG A 181 19.71 -6.61 14.13
CA ARG A 181 19.40 -7.73 13.22
C ARG A 181 17.95 -7.62 12.79
N ASP A 182 17.60 -8.31 11.71
CA ASP A 182 16.23 -8.30 11.23
C ASP A 182 15.26 -8.81 12.29
N PRO A 183 14.11 -8.16 12.41
CA PRO A 183 13.07 -8.62 13.29
C PRO A 183 12.59 -10.02 12.89
N ILE A 184 12.34 -10.86 13.89
CA ILE A 184 11.56 -12.07 13.70
C ILE A 184 10.09 -11.64 13.71
N VAL A 185 9.45 -11.68 12.54
CA VAL A 185 8.04 -11.34 12.38
C VAL A 185 7.20 -12.61 12.44
N VAL A 186 6.31 -12.69 13.43
CA VAL A 186 5.30 -13.74 13.55
C VAL A 186 3.98 -13.27 12.94
N ASP A 187 3.61 -12.00 13.16
CA ASP A 187 2.52 -11.32 12.45
C ASP A 187 2.93 -9.89 12.08
N PRO A 188 2.42 -9.35 10.96
CA PRO A 188 1.53 -10.01 10.01
C PRO A 188 2.32 -10.95 9.08
N ALA A 189 1.78 -12.15 8.86
CA ALA A 189 2.37 -13.16 8.00
C ALA A 189 1.27 -14.00 7.34
N ILE A 190 1.59 -14.59 6.19
CA ILE A 190 0.69 -15.57 5.57
C ILE A 190 0.64 -16.80 6.47
N ARG A 191 -0.56 -17.22 6.86
CA ARG A 191 -0.76 -18.39 7.71
C ARG A 191 -0.19 -19.64 7.04
N SER A 192 0.57 -20.42 7.80
CA SER A 192 1.20 -21.63 7.27
C SER A 192 0.22 -22.70 6.79
N ASP A 193 -1.02 -22.67 7.29
CA ASP A 193 -2.12 -23.56 6.89
C ASP A 193 -2.99 -23.01 5.74
N ARG A 194 -2.79 -21.76 5.30
CA ARG A 194 -3.44 -21.23 4.09
C ARG A 194 -2.72 -21.74 2.84
N LYS A 195 -3.40 -22.59 2.07
CA LYS A 195 -2.88 -23.24 0.86
C LYS A 195 -3.53 -22.78 -0.44
N THR A 196 -4.63 -22.03 -0.33
CA THR A 196 -5.45 -21.57 -1.46
C THR A 196 -5.66 -20.06 -1.38
N GLY A 197 -6.14 -19.48 -2.48
CA GLY A 197 -6.38 -18.04 -2.59
C GLY A 197 -5.12 -17.21 -2.89
N ASP A 198 -5.14 -15.92 -2.56
CA ASP A 198 -4.05 -15.01 -2.89
C ASP A 198 -2.85 -15.17 -1.94
N LEU A 199 -1.86 -15.97 -2.34
CA LEU A 199 -0.64 -16.20 -1.55
C LEU A 199 0.45 -15.14 -1.81
N ASN A 200 0.16 -14.10 -2.59
CA ASN A 200 1.10 -13.00 -2.83
C ASN A 200 0.94 -11.87 -1.81
N ASP A 201 -0.21 -11.82 -1.14
CA ASP A 201 -0.58 -10.80 -0.16
C ASP A 201 -1.03 -11.45 1.16
N ILE A 202 -0.82 -10.74 2.27
CA ILE A 202 -1.40 -11.07 3.56
C ILE A 202 -2.86 -10.59 3.54
N VAL A 203 -3.79 -11.52 3.69
CA VAL A 203 -5.22 -11.26 3.51
C VAL A 203 -5.89 -11.03 4.86
N ILE A 204 -6.44 -9.84 5.06
CA ILE A 204 -7.18 -9.46 6.27
C ILE A 204 -8.67 -9.30 5.92
N GLY A 205 -9.51 -10.17 6.46
CA GLY A 205 -10.97 -10.08 6.36
C GLY A 205 -11.55 -9.20 7.46
N LEU A 206 -12.14 -8.07 7.08
CA LEU A 206 -12.80 -7.14 8.00
C LEU A 206 -14.25 -7.56 8.29
N ALA A 207 -14.75 -7.24 9.49
CA ALA A 207 -16.15 -7.42 9.93
C ALA A 207 -16.75 -8.84 9.79
N ARG A 208 -15.91 -9.90 9.86
CA ARG A 208 -16.40 -11.29 9.79
C ARG A 208 -16.80 -11.80 11.18
N GLY A 209 -18.10 -11.95 11.38
CA GLY A 209 -18.72 -12.42 12.63
C GLY A 209 -18.58 -13.90 12.88
N TYR A 210 -17.83 -14.19 13.96
CA TYR A 210 -18.21 -15.11 15.03
C TYR A 210 -19.38 -16.05 14.69
N ASN A 211 -19.07 -17.28 14.26
CA ASN A 211 -19.82 -18.51 14.64
C ASN A 211 -19.29 -19.84 14.10
N ASN A 212 -18.20 -19.91 13.32
CA ASN A 212 -17.65 -21.22 12.90
C ASN A 212 -16.25 -21.43 13.45
N GLY A 213 -16.15 -21.78 14.74
CA GLY A 213 -14.90 -22.11 15.45
C GLY A 213 -14.09 -23.30 14.89
N THR A 214 -14.13 -23.55 13.58
CA THR A 214 -13.40 -24.59 12.87
C THR A 214 -13.07 -24.13 11.45
N GLY A 215 -11.79 -23.94 11.13
CA GLY A 215 -11.28 -24.28 9.80
C GLY A 215 -11.39 -23.25 8.66
N LYS A 216 -11.71 -21.97 8.89
CA LYS A 216 -11.57 -20.97 7.83
C LYS A 216 -10.08 -20.62 7.63
N THR A 217 -9.51 -21.11 6.53
CA THR A 217 -8.12 -20.89 6.08
C THR A 217 -8.05 -19.99 4.85
N ASP A 218 -9.16 -19.36 4.46
CA ASP A 218 -9.27 -18.53 3.26
C ASP A 218 -8.59 -17.16 3.41
N VAL A 219 -8.47 -16.66 4.63
CA VAL A 219 -7.74 -15.43 4.96
C VAL A 219 -6.68 -15.68 6.05
N ASP A 220 -5.69 -14.80 6.13
CA ASP A 220 -4.64 -14.88 7.14
C ASP A 220 -5.12 -14.39 8.50
N TYR A 221 -5.93 -13.33 8.48
CA TYR A 221 -6.49 -12.75 9.69
C TYR A 221 -7.96 -12.38 9.48
N TRP A 222 -8.75 -12.56 10.53
CA TRP A 222 -10.10 -12.02 10.64
C TRP A 222 -10.16 -11.09 11.83
N TYR A 223 -10.99 -10.05 11.77
CA TYR A 223 -11.28 -9.24 12.94
C TYR A 223 -12.77 -9.02 13.06
N TRP A 224 -13.30 -9.26 14.26
CA TRP A 224 -14.62 -8.79 14.58
C TRP A 224 -14.52 -7.29 14.82
N GLN A 225 -15.16 -6.54 13.94
CA GLN A 225 -15.35 -5.11 14.11
C GLN A 225 -16.87 -4.94 14.25
N ASP A 226 -17.35 -4.66 15.45
CA ASP A 226 -18.75 -4.29 15.66
C ASP A 226 -18.97 -2.87 15.12
N ILE A 227 -19.00 -2.76 13.78
CA ILE A 227 -18.98 -1.48 13.07
C ILE A 227 -20.33 -0.76 13.08
N TYR A 228 -21.34 -1.30 13.77
CA TYR A 228 -22.64 -0.64 13.89
C TYR A 228 -22.58 0.68 14.69
N TYR A 229 -21.51 0.97 15.43
CA TYR A 229 -21.47 2.10 16.38
C TYR A 229 -20.41 3.17 16.15
N LEU A 230 -19.39 2.96 15.31
CA LEU A 230 -18.20 3.83 15.34
C LEU A 230 -18.10 4.86 14.19
N GLY A 231 -18.86 4.73 13.10
CA GLY A 231 -18.77 5.67 11.97
C GLY A 231 -17.41 5.72 11.26
N THR A 232 -16.41 4.99 11.75
CA THR A 232 -15.07 4.80 11.20
C THR A 232 -14.84 3.30 11.03
N ASN A 233 -14.34 2.85 9.88
CA ASN A 233 -14.03 1.45 9.58
C ASN A 233 -12.52 1.20 9.71
N PRO A 234 -11.93 1.19 10.92
CA PRO A 234 -10.48 1.19 11.06
C PRO A 234 -9.84 -0.04 10.39
N LEU A 235 -8.60 0.12 9.95
CA LEU A 235 -7.79 -0.98 9.42
C LEU A 235 -6.94 -1.53 10.54
N LEU A 236 -7.16 -2.80 10.89
CA LEU A 236 -6.44 -3.47 11.97
C LEU A 236 -5.28 -4.27 11.39
N VAL A 237 -4.08 -4.03 11.90
CA VAL A 237 -2.85 -4.75 11.53
C VAL A 237 -2.31 -5.46 12.78
N PRO A 238 -2.19 -6.80 12.76
CA PRO A 238 -1.59 -7.52 13.87
C PRO A 238 -0.07 -7.35 13.78
N LEU A 239 0.59 -7.26 14.93
CA LEU A 239 2.05 -7.18 14.99
C LEU A 239 2.57 -8.02 16.15
N SER A 240 3.25 -9.12 15.88
CA SER A 240 3.91 -9.88 16.94
C SER A 240 5.23 -10.47 16.48
N GLY A 241 6.16 -10.63 17.42
CA GLY A 241 7.53 -11.02 17.09
C GLY A 241 8.57 -10.55 18.09
N SER A 242 9.80 -10.44 17.60
CA SER A 242 10.93 -9.89 18.38
C SER A 242 11.96 -9.18 17.51
N MET A 243 12.71 -8.27 18.13
CA MET A 243 13.85 -7.54 17.56
C MET A 243 15.06 -7.78 18.45
N LYS A 244 16.18 -8.23 17.88
CA LYS A 244 17.45 -8.40 18.62
C LYS A 244 18.46 -7.34 18.21
N PHE A 245 18.85 -6.53 19.18
CA PHE A 245 19.82 -5.45 19.00
C PHE A 245 21.25 -5.91 19.34
N ASP A 246 22.23 -5.11 18.92
CA ASP A 246 23.65 -5.41 19.17
C ASP A 246 24.10 -5.12 20.60
N TYR A 247 23.39 -4.21 21.29
CA TYR A 247 23.69 -3.77 22.64
C TYR A 247 22.52 -3.96 23.60
N LYS A 248 22.82 -3.96 24.89
CA LYS A 248 21.83 -4.11 25.96
C LYS A 248 20.88 -2.90 25.97
N LEU A 249 19.58 -3.19 26.04
CA LEU A 249 18.53 -2.18 26.04
C LEU A 249 18.46 -1.48 27.40
N ALA A 250 18.18 -0.17 27.38
CA ALA A 250 17.82 0.56 28.58
C ALA A 250 16.44 0.09 29.11
N PRO A 251 16.17 0.25 30.43
CA PRO A 251 14.83 0.00 30.98
C PRO A 251 13.73 0.79 30.26
N LEU A 252 12.66 0.11 29.85
CA LEU A 252 11.59 0.70 29.03
C LEU A 252 10.68 1.68 29.79
N ASP A 253 10.73 1.66 31.13
CA ASP A 253 9.98 2.59 32.00
C ASP A 253 10.56 4.02 31.96
N SER A 254 11.88 4.11 31.79
CA SER A 254 12.63 5.36 31.73
C SER A 254 12.86 5.80 30.29
N TYR A 255 13.05 4.84 29.39
CA TYR A 255 13.33 5.06 27.97
C TYR A 255 12.45 4.15 27.12
N PRO A 256 11.14 4.47 26.99
CA PRO A 256 10.26 3.67 26.16
C PRO A 256 10.74 3.67 24.70
N PRO A 257 10.49 2.59 23.95
CA PRO A 257 10.81 2.59 22.53
C PRO A 257 10.01 3.69 21.83
N PHE A 258 10.62 4.33 20.82
CA PHE A 258 9.89 5.20 19.92
C PHE A 258 9.26 4.36 18.82
N LEU A 259 7.94 4.45 18.70
CA LEU A 259 7.13 3.66 17.78
C LEU A 259 6.59 4.55 16.66
N GLU A 260 6.77 4.09 15.44
CA GLU A 260 6.20 4.74 14.26
C GLU A 260 5.61 3.69 13.34
N PHE A 261 4.31 3.80 13.10
CA PHE A 261 3.57 2.90 12.24
C PHE A 261 2.99 3.68 11.07
N TYR A 262 3.16 3.14 9.87
CA TYR A 262 2.64 3.71 8.65
C TYR A 262 1.88 2.64 7.87
N LEU A 263 0.79 3.03 7.24
CA LEU A 263 0.04 2.21 6.31
C LEU A 263 -0.21 3.01 5.04
N ALA A 264 0.54 2.71 3.99
CA ALA A 264 0.40 3.36 2.69
C ALA A 264 -0.57 2.56 1.82
N HIS A 265 -1.58 3.21 1.25
CA HIS A 265 -2.56 2.58 0.38
C HIS A 265 -2.10 2.62 -1.07
N LYS A 266 -2.17 1.52 -1.82
CA LYS A 266 -1.72 1.48 -3.23
C LYS A 266 -2.37 2.55 -4.10
N GLU A 267 -3.65 2.78 -3.87
CA GLU A 267 -4.50 3.77 -4.55
C GLU A 267 -4.34 5.20 -4.01
N GLY A 268 -3.48 5.40 -3.01
CA GLY A 268 -3.09 6.72 -2.54
C GLY A 268 -3.52 7.06 -1.13
N GLY A 269 -2.64 7.79 -0.45
CA GLY A 269 -2.76 8.20 0.94
C GLY A 269 -1.95 7.30 1.90
N ILE A 270 -1.58 7.89 3.04
CA ILE A 270 -0.93 7.23 4.16
C ILE A 270 -1.72 7.52 5.44
N SER A 271 -1.91 6.47 6.23
CA SER A 271 -2.27 6.56 7.64
C SER A 271 -0.99 6.48 8.48
N GLU A 272 -0.73 7.49 9.29
CA GLU A 272 0.46 7.62 10.13
C GLU A 272 0.05 7.58 11.60
N LEU A 273 0.74 6.75 12.40
CA LEU A 273 0.63 6.71 13.86
C LEU A 273 2.02 6.92 14.44
N THR A 274 2.30 8.13 14.94
CA THR A 274 3.60 8.49 15.53
C THR A 274 3.40 9.22 16.86
N GLY A 275 4.44 9.26 17.69
CA GLY A 275 4.45 10.02 18.94
C GLY A 275 3.27 9.65 19.87
N GLY A 276 2.35 10.60 20.07
CA GLY A 276 1.20 10.42 20.95
C GLY A 276 0.26 9.28 20.52
N ASP A 277 0.01 9.16 19.22
CA ASP A 277 -0.93 8.17 18.66
C ASP A 277 -0.41 6.74 18.82
N ALA A 278 0.91 6.55 18.69
CA ALA A 278 1.55 5.26 18.87
C ALA A 278 1.81 4.90 20.33
N SER A 279 1.71 5.86 21.26
CA SER A 279 2.07 5.64 22.67
C SER A 279 1.16 4.63 23.39
N ARG A 280 -0.09 4.47 22.93
CA ARG A 280 -1.02 3.44 23.44
C ARG A 280 -0.51 2.01 23.27
N TYR A 281 0.44 1.80 22.36
CA TYR A 281 0.97 0.48 22.04
C TYR A 281 2.20 0.08 22.88
N LEU A 282 2.81 1.03 23.60
CA LEU A 282 4.00 0.77 24.42
C LEU A 282 3.85 -0.38 25.43
N PRO A 283 2.69 -0.58 26.11
CA PRO A 283 2.52 -1.70 27.05
C PRO A 283 2.68 -3.10 26.43
N HIS A 284 2.61 -3.21 25.10
CA HIS A 284 2.75 -4.47 24.38
C HIS A 284 4.20 -4.81 24.02
N PHE A 285 5.15 -3.93 24.36
CA PHE A 285 6.59 -4.12 24.17
C PHE A 285 7.28 -4.45 25.50
N ARG A 286 8.14 -5.46 25.51
CA ARG A 286 8.92 -5.85 26.69
C ARG A 286 10.31 -6.38 26.33
N ILE A 287 11.28 -6.17 27.21
CA ILE A 287 12.56 -6.87 27.12
C ILE A 287 12.32 -8.35 27.40
N ASP A 288 12.95 -9.22 26.61
CA ASP A 288 12.83 -10.67 26.76
C ASP A 288 13.59 -11.15 28.00
N ASP A 289 12.88 -11.56 29.04
CA ASP A 289 13.48 -12.10 30.27
C ASP A 289 14.34 -13.37 30.03
N SER A 290 14.14 -14.06 28.90
CA SER A 290 14.94 -15.22 28.52
C SER A 290 16.24 -14.87 27.79
N ASP A 291 16.43 -13.61 27.39
CA ASP A 291 17.69 -13.11 26.82
C ASP A 291 18.59 -12.58 27.95
N PRO A 292 19.62 -13.34 28.39
CA PRO A 292 20.47 -12.94 29.51
C PRO A 292 21.29 -11.68 29.21
N GLU A 293 21.42 -11.30 27.93
CA GLU A 293 22.12 -10.09 27.51
C GLU A 293 21.20 -8.85 27.49
N GLY A 294 19.89 -9.02 27.66
CA GLY A 294 18.90 -7.95 27.66
C GLY A 294 18.85 -7.17 26.34
N ARG A 295 19.09 -7.83 25.19
CA ARG A 295 19.18 -7.18 23.87
C ARG A 295 17.95 -7.42 23.00
N THR A 296 17.04 -8.27 23.46
CA THR A 296 15.88 -8.70 22.70
C THR A 296 14.62 -8.00 23.19
N LEU A 297 13.96 -7.27 22.29
CA LEU A 297 12.65 -6.67 22.50
C LEU A 297 11.59 -7.59 21.91
N LYS A 298 10.57 -7.97 22.68
CA LYS A 298 9.40 -8.73 22.23
C LYS A 298 8.20 -7.79 22.12
N PHE A 299 7.34 -8.05 21.14
CA PHE A 299 6.10 -7.31 20.94
C PHE A 299 4.93 -8.25 20.64
N LEU A 300 3.75 -7.92 21.17
CA LEU A 300 2.52 -8.71 21.02
C LEU A 300 1.29 -7.79 20.90
N LEU A 301 0.97 -7.42 19.67
CA LEU A 301 -0.17 -6.60 19.28
C LEU A 301 -1.11 -7.46 18.45
N ARG A 302 -1.89 -8.30 19.13
CA ARG A 302 -2.89 -9.14 18.48
C ARG A 302 -4.26 -8.77 19.03
N PRO A 303 -5.29 -8.72 18.18
CA PRO A 303 -6.65 -8.64 18.68
C PRO A 303 -7.00 -9.94 19.42
N PRO A 304 -7.71 -9.87 20.55
CA PRO A 304 -8.40 -11.01 21.11
C PRO A 304 -9.53 -11.45 20.17
N TYR A 305 -10.06 -12.64 20.43
CA TYR A 305 -11.07 -13.25 19.56
C TYR A 305 -12.38 -12.45 19.44
N ASN A 306 -12.67 -11.55 20.38
CA ASN A 306 -13.97 -10.88 20.54
C ASN A 306 -13.90 -9.34 20.44
N ASP A 307 -12.75 -8.76 20.10
CA ASP A 307 -12.54 -7.32 20.05
C ASP A 307 -11.37 -6.98 19.10
N ALA A 308 -11.29 -5.74 18.62
CA ALA A 308 -10.11 -5.20 17.97
C ALA A 308 -8.85 -5.28 18.87
N GLY A 309 -9.06 -5.31 20.19
CA GLY A 309 -8.06 -5.34 21.26
C GLY A 309 -6.75 -4.65 20.92
N ASP A 310 -5.64 -5.40 20.91
CA ASP A 310 -4.30 -4.79 20.90
C ASP A 310 -3.71 -4.62 19.49
N ALA A 311 -4.49 -4.86 18.43
CA ALA A 311 -4.02 -4.66 17.06
C ALA A 311 -3.71 -3.17 16.78
N ILE A 312 -2.81 -2.93 15.82
CA ILE A 312 -2.53 -1.56 15.36
C ILE A 312 -3.73 -1.10 14.54
N GLU A 313 -4.35 -0.01 14.95
CA GLU A 313 -5.60 0.50 14.40
C GLU A 313 -5.28 1.78 13.64
N PHE A 314 -5.37 1.69 12.31
CA PHE A 314 -5.19 2.81 11.41
C PHE A 314 -6.54 3.42 11.01
N PRO A 315 -6.61 4.75 10.82
CA PRO A 315 -7.69 5.33 10.06
C PRO A 315 -7.77 4.69 8.67
N SER A 316 -8.99 4.45 8.19
CA SER A 316 -9.21 3.92 6.84
C SER A 316 -9.50 5.04 5.87
N LYS A 317 -9.28 4.81 4.58
CA LYS A 317 -9.87 5.65 3.53
C LYS A 317 -11.39 5.51 3.53
N ASN A 318 -12.12 6.53 3.11
CA ASN A 318 -13.54 6.36 2.79
C ASN A 318 -13.64 5.45 1.55
N TRP A 319 -13.95 4.17 1.77
CA TRP A 319 -14.39 3.22 0.76
C TRP A 319 -13.57 3.21 -0.55
N THR A 320 -12.35 2.69 -0.48
CA THR A 320 -11.63 2.21 -1.65
C THR A 320 -11.62 0.70 -1.68
N ALA A 321 -11.68 0.19 -2.90
CA ALA A 321 -11.82 -1.21 -3.13
C ALA A 321 -10.47 -1.96 -2.92
N ASP A 322 -10.41 -3.05 -2.14
CA ASP A 322 -9.33 -4.05 -2.05
C ASP A 322 -7.99 -3.36 -2.00
N THR A 323 -7.88 -2.55 -0.96
CA THR A 323 -6.75 -1.70 -0.72
C THR A 323 -5.55 -2.56 -0.35
N GLN A 324 -4.80 -2.96 -1.39
CA GLN A 324 -3.43 -3.42 -1.18
C GLN A 324 -2.68 -2.29 -0.48
N SER A 325 -2.25 -2.58 0.74
CA SER A 325 -1.61 -1.65 1.65
C SER A 325 -0.21 -2.11 1.97
N PHE A 326 0.66 -1.16 2.22
CA PHE A 326 2.04 -1.40 2.56
C PHE A 326 2.27 -0.90 3.97
N PHE A 327 2.46 -1.85 4.88
CA PHE A 327 2.69 -1.59 6.29
C PHE A 327 4.18 -1.33 6.53
N SER A 328 4.49 -0.32 7.33
CA SER A 328 5.83 -0.10 7.85
C SER A 328 5.76 0.13 9.36
N ALA A 329 6.57 -0.60 10.11
CA ALA A 329 6.78 -0.39 11.54
C ALA A 329 8.25 -0.11 11.80
N ARG A 330 8.56 1.08 12.32
CA ARG A 330 9.89 1.43 12.82
C ARG A 330 9.86 1.48 14.33
N VAL A 331 10.81 0.77 14.94
CA VAL A 331 11.00 0.74 16.40
C VAL A 331 12.41 1.23 16.71
N SER A 332 12.51 2.32 17.45
CA SER A 332 13.79 2.84 17.93
C SER A 332 13.93 2.67 19.44
N VAL A 333 15.12 2.29 19.90
CA VAL A 333 15.41 1.99 21.30
C VAL A 333 16.63 2.77 21.78
N THR A 334 16.72 2.98 23.09
CA THR A 334 17.91 3.52 23.76
C THR A 334 18.70 2.38 24.39
N PHE A 335 20.02 2.40 24.26
CA PHE A 335 20.89 1.42 24.93
C PHE A 335 21.24 1.83 26.36
N GLU A 336 21.51 0.84 27.23
CA GLU A 336 21.84 1.07 28.65
C GLU A 336 23.10 1.94 28.81
N ASP A 337 24.12 1.72 27.98
CA ASP A 337 25.31 2.58 27.87
C ASP A 337 25.12 3.58 26.71
N TYR A 338 24.21 4.53 26.93
CA TYR A 338 23.83 5.53 25.93
C TYR A 338 25.01 6.39 25.46
N GLU A 339 25.92 6.77 26.35
CA GLU A 339 27.07 7.61 25.99
C GLU A 339 27.97 6.93 24.94
N ARG A 340 28.09 5.60 25.02
CA ARG A 340 28.91 4.81 24.11
C ARG A 340 28.18 4.35 22.86
N HIS A 341 26.92 3.94 23.02
CA HIS A 341 26.18 3.24 21.97
C HIS A 341 24.99 4.03 21.43
N GLY A 342 24.51 5.05 22.15
CA GLY A 342 23.39 5.88 21.72
C GLY A 342 22.08 5.08 21.62
N SER A 343 21.47 5.15 20.44
CA SER A 343 20.20 4.49 20.12
C SER A 343 20.34 3.59 18.89
N GLY A 344 19.46 2.59 18.82
CA GLY A 344 19.34 1.67 17.69
C GLY A 344 17.94 1.66 17.12
N TRP A 345 17.79 1.07 15.93
CA TRP A 345 16.50 0.94 15.25
C TRP A 345 16.36 -0.42 14.56
N SER A 346 15.11 -0.80 14.34
CA SER A 346 14.70 -1.96 13.54
C SER A 346 13.44 -1.63 12.76
N SER A 347 13.22 -2.26 11.60
CA SER A 347 12.03 -2.02 10.79
C SER A 347 11.41 -3.28 10.22
N ILE A 348 10.08 -3.26 10.08
CA ILE A 348 9.29 -4.27 9.36
C ILE A 348 8.60 -3.52 8.24
N VAL A 349 8.80 -3.94 7.00
CA VAL A 349 8.28 -3.22 5.83
C VAL A 349 7.60 -4.17 4.86
N SER A 350 6.44 -3.79 4.34
CA SER A 350 5.80 -4.51 3.25
C SER A 350 6.60 -4.33 1.96
N SER A 351 6.86 -5.43 1.26
CA SER A 351 7.56 -5.44 -0.02
C SER A 351 6.94 -6.47 -0.96
N LEU A 352 6.93 -6.15 -2.24
CA LEU A 352 6.63 -7.12 -3.30
C LEU A 352 7.82 -8.03 -3.58
N LYS A 353 9.03 -7.62 -3.18
CA LYS A 353 10.27 -8.38 -3.33
C LYS A 353 10.55 -9.18 -2.05
N PRO A 354 11.15 -10.37 -2.15
CA PRO A 354 11.62 -11.07 -0.97
C PRO A 354 12.72 -10.27 -0.27
N ASP A 355 12.87 -10.52 1.02
CA ASP A 355 14.07 -10.11 1.75
C ASP A 355 15.30 -10.84 1.22
N THR A 356 16.36 -10.09 0.93
CA THR A 356 17.62 -10.65 0.41
C THR A 356 18.80 -10.42 1.36
N ASP A 357 18.63 -9.66 2.45
CA ASP A 357 19.70 -9.34 3.39
C ASP A 357 19.20 -9.47 4.84
N PRO A 358 19.21 -10.69 5.43
CA PRO A 358 18.53 -11.01 6.69
C PRO A 358 19.18 -10.38 7.95
N LYS A 359 20.01 -9.34 7.80
CA LYS A 359 20.87 -8.74 8.82
C LYS A 359 21.10 -7.24 8.62
N ASP A 360 20.22 -6.58 7.87
CA ASP A 360 20.28 -5.14 7.67
C ASP A 360 19.33 -4.38 8.63
N GLY A 361 18.66 -5.11 9.54
CA GLY A 361 17.74 -4.55 10.52
C GLY A 361 16.33 -4.37 9.98
N VAL A 362 16.04 -4.89 8.78
CA VAL A 362 14.77 -4.70 8.09
C VAL A 362 14.19 -6.04 7.65
N ALA A 363 13.05 -6.45 8.24
CA ALA A 363 12.35 -7.63 7.73
C ALA A 363 11.35 -7.22 6.65
N PHE A 364 11.39 -7.88 5.49
CA PHE A 364 10.36 -7.72 4.48
C PHE A 364 9.20 -8.70 4.72
N ILE A 365 7.99 -8.15 4.80
CA ILE A 365 6.74 -8.91 4.79
C ILE A 365 6.01 -8.68 3.47
N LYS A 366 5.04 -9.54 3.14
CA LYS A 366 4.17 -9.29 1.99
C LYS A 366 3.29 -8.05 2.22
N PRO A 367 2.76 -7.41 1.17
CA PRO A 367 1.74 -6.39 1.33
C PRO A 367 0.48 -6.97 1.98
N ILE A 368 -0.35 -6.10 2.52
CA ILE A 368 -1.59 -6.47 3.19
C ILE A 368 -2.75 -6.11 2.27
N VAL A 369 -3.61 -7.04 1.92
CA VAL A 369 -4.89 -6.74 1.28
C VAL A 369 -5.97 -6.84 2.33
N PHE A 370 -6.62 -5.70 2.59
CA PHE A 370 -7.90 -5.69 3.26
C PHE A 370 -8.94 -6.04 2.23
N VAL A 371 -9.69 -7.12 2.44
CA VAL A 371 -10.65 -7.58 1.45
C VAL A 371 -12.00 -6.92 1.66
N TRP A 372 -12.49 -6.25 0.62
CA TRP A 372 -13.83 -5.66 0.54
C TRP A 372 -14.44 -6.04 -0.83
N HIS A 373 -15.65 -5.56 -1.15
CA HIS A 373 -16.35 -5.66 -2.45
C HIS A 373 -17.21 -6.84 -2.67
N CYS A 374 -18.32 -6.49 -3.32
CA CYS A 374 -19.54 -7.08 -2.90
C CYS A 374 -20.74 -6.55 -3.70
N LEU A 375 -21.73 -7.42 -3.76
CA LEU A 375 -23.12 -7.23 -4.11
C LEU A 375 -23.90 -6.83 -2.85
N VAL A 376 -24.97 -6.04 -3.01
CA VAL A 376 -25.84 -5.67 -1.88
C VAL A 376 -26.53 -6.91 -1.28
N ALA A 377 -26.71 -6.92 0.04
CA ALA A 377 -27.53 -7.91 0.76
C ALA A 377 -28.85 -8.20 0.03
N GLY A 378 -29.29 -9.45 0.04
CA GLY A 378 -30.49 -9.92 -0.64
C GLY A 378 -30.29 -10.27 -2.12
N THR A 379 -29.11 -10.00 -2.69
CA THR A 379 -28.78 -10.43 -4.05
C THR A 379 -28.87 -11.95 -4.17
N GLN A 380 -29.67 -12.44 -5.10
CA GLN A 380 -29.94 -13.87 -5.28
C GLN A 380 -28.87 -14.50 -6.17
N ILE A 381 -28.11 -15.43 -5.63
CA ILE A 381 -27.12 -16.22 -6.36
C ILE A 381 -27.71 -17.58 -6.72
N THR A 382 -27.51 -18.01 -7.97
CA THR A 382 -28.01 -19.30 -8.47
C THR A 382 -27.10 -20.45 -8.02
N LEU A 383 -27.67 -21.42 -7.31
CA LEU A 383 -27.02 -22.67 -6.90
C LEU A 383 -27.01 -23.70 -8.03
N ALA A 384 -26.06 -24.63 -8.00
CA ALA A 384 -25.85 -25.66 -9.02
C ALA A 384 -27.09 -26.56 -9.26
N ASP A 385 -27.93 -26.72 -8.24
CA ASP A 385 -29.21 -27.45 -8.32
C ASP A 385 -30.34 -26.65 -9.01
N GLY A 386 -30.08 -25.39 -9.37
CA GLY A 386 -31.00 -24.48 -10.02
C GLY A 386 -31.83 -23.61 -9.07
N THR A 387 -31.71 -23.79 -7.75
CA THR A 387 -32.33 -22.90 -6.75
C THR A 387 -31.55 -21.60 -6.61
N THR A 388 -32.08 -20.65 -5.83
CA THR A 388 -31.39 -19.41 -5.50
C THR A 388 -31.28 -19.23 -3.99
N LYS A 389 -30.21 -18.56 -3.57
CA LYS A 389 -29.95 -18.22 -2.18
C LYS A 389 -29.47 -16.76 -2.11
N ALA A 390 -29.80 -16.05 -1.04
CA ALA A 390 -29.30 -14.69 -0.83
C ALA A 390 -27.79 -14.74 -0.55
N VAL A 391 -27.03 -13.80 -1.11
CA VAL A 391 -25.55 -13.81 -1.06
C VAL A 391 -25.01 -13.83 0.38
N GLU A 392 -25.72 -13.23 1.33
CA GLU A 392 -25.39 -13.22 2.77
C GLU A 392 -25.51 -14.57 3.46
N ASP A 393 -26.27 -15.52 2.89
CA ASP A 393 -26.56 -16.82 3.46
C ASP A 393 -25.61 -17.93 2.96
N PHE A 394 -24.61 -17.57 2.13
CA PHE A 394 -23.68 -18.54 1.56
C PHE A 394 -22.63 -19.02 2.55
N THR A 395 -22.30 -20.31 2.47
CA THR A 395 -21.23 -20.96 3.22
C THR A 395 -20.31 -21.75 2.27
N SER A 396 -19.21 -22.31 2.79
CA SER A 396 -18.32 -23.17 2.02
C SER A 396 -18.91 -24.53 1.63
N GLU A 397 -20.13 -24.84 2.07
CA GLU A 397 -20.85 -26.06 1.68
C GLU A 397 -21.67 -25.87 0.40
N ASP A 398 -21.81 -24.62 -0.05
CA ASP A 398 -22.61 -24.27 -1.23
C ASP A 398 -21.83 -24.43 -2.54
N VAL A 399 -22.56 -24.73 -3.62
CA VAL A 399 -22.03 -24.83 -4.99
C VAL A 399 -22.87 -23.95 -5.90
N VAL A 400 -22.26 -22.98 -6.57
CA VAL A 400 -22.94 -22.03 -7.46
C VAL A 400 -22.90 -22.50 -8.91
N VAL A 401 -23.85 -22.01 -9.72
CA VAL A 401 -23.72 -22.07 -11.18
C VAL A 401 -22.69 -21.02 -11.62
N SER A 402 -21.69 -21.48 -12.34
CA SER A 402 -20.71 -20.67 -13.06
C SER A 402 -21.01 -20.71 -14.56
N GLY A 403 -20.52 -19.73 -15.33
CA GLY A 403 -20.72 -19.66 -16.78
C GLY A 403 -20.22 -20.89 -17.55
N ASP A 404 -19.34 -21.68 -16.94
CA ASP A 404 -18.70 -22.90 -17.46
C ASP A 404 -19.18 -24.19 -16.76
N GLY A 405 -20.07 -24.13 -15.76
CA GLY A 405 -20.51 -25.31 -15.01
C GLY A 405 -20.94 -25.01 -13.58
N ALA A 406 -20.39 -25.74 -12.61
CA ALA A 406 -20.66 -25.58 -11.19
C ALA A 406 -19.36 -25.36 -10.43
N ARG A 407 -19.36 -24.42 -9.48
CA ARG A 407 -18.17 -24.08 -8.69
C ARG A 407 -18.49 -24.07 -7.19
N PRO A 408 -17.72 -24.79 -6.35
CA PRO A 408 -17.86 -24.70 -4.91
C PRO A 408 -17.47 -23.31 -4.41
N VAL A 409 -18.18 -22.85 -3.38
CA VAL A 409 -17.80 -21.66 -2.62
C VAL A 409 -16.65 -22.01 -1.69
N GLN A 410 -15.55 -21.28 -1.80
CA GLN A 410 -14.44 -21.36 -0.86
C GLN A 410 -14.72 -20.49 0.37
N ALA A 411 -15.22 -19.27 0.15
CA ALA A 411 -15.53 -18.34 1.23
C ALA A 411 -16.59 -17.30 0.83
N THR A 412 -17.24 -16.73 1.84
CA THR A 412 -18.13 -15.57 1.71
C THR A 412 -17.43 -14.36 2.32
N LEU A 413 -17.22 -13.34 1.51
CA LEU A 413 -16.73 -12.03 1.91
C LEU A 413 -17.95 -11.21 2.32
N ALA A 414 -17.96 -10.61 3.51
CA ALA A 414 -19.11 -9.91 4.05
C ALA A 414 -18.65 -8.69 4.84
N GLN A 415 -19.32 -7.54 4.64
CA GLN A 415 -19.05 -6.36 5.44
C GLN A 415 -20.23 -5.38 5.43
N PRO A 416 -20.60 -4.79 6.58
CA PRO A 416 -21.55 -3.69 6.62
C PRO A 416 -21.07 -2.47 5.82
N HIS A 417 -21.95 -1.92 5.00
CA HIS A 417 -21.69 -0.83 4.07
C HIS A 417 -22.60 0.36 4.30
N SER A 418 -21.98 1.54 4.28
CA SER A 418 -22.68 2.82 4.27
C SER A 418 -21.90 3.77 3.37
N GLY A 419 -22.36 3.93 2.13
CA GLY A 419 -21.60 4.60 1.10
C GLY A 419 -22.16 4.38 -0.31
N PRO A 420 -21.47 4.91 -1.33
CA PRO A 420 -21.93 4.81 -2.71
C PRO A 420 -21.96 3.36 -3.20
N ILE A 421 -22.96 3.04 -4.00
CA ILE A 421 -23.11 1.80 -4.77
C ILE A 421 -23.49 2.14 -6.21
N THR A 422 -23.09 1.28 -7.14
CA THR A 422 -23.55 1.31 -8.53
C THR A 422 -24.77 0.40 -8.65
N VAL A 423 -25.85 0.93 -9.23
CA VAL A 423 -27.06 0.16 -9.54
C VAL A 423 -27.25 0.11 -11.06
N LEU A 424 -27.42 -1.10 -11.56
CA LEU A 424 -27.64 -1.43 -12.97
C LEU A 424 -29.01 -2.08 -13.11
N GLU A 425 -29.81 -1.60 -14.04
CA GLU A 425 -31.09 -2.20 -14.44
C GLU A 425 -30.95 -2.77 -15.85
N PHE A 426 -31.66 -3.87 -16.11
CA PHE A 426 -31.56 -4.63 -17.35
C PHE A 426 -32.91 -4.83 -18.04
N ALA A 427 -32.88 -5.09 -19.35
CA ALA A 427 -34.07 -5.21 -20.19
C ALA A 427 -34.98 -6.40 -19.85
N ASP A 428 -34.43 -7.44 -19.21
CA ASP A 428 -35.16 -8.59 -18.69
C ASP A 428 -35.78 -8.34 -17.30
N GLY A 429 -35.65 -7.12 -16.76
CA GLY A 429 -36.15 -6.71 -15.46
C GLY A 429 -35.22 -7.03 -14.30
N ALA A 430 -34.05 -7.63 -14.56
CA ALA A 430 -33.05 -7.85 -13.52
C ALA A 430 -32.49 -6.52 -12.98
N THR A 431 -32.00 -6.56 -11.75
CA THR A 431 -31.27 -5.45 -11.13
C THR A 431 -30.03 -5.98 -10.43
N LEU A 432 -28.90 -5.33 -10.64
CA LEU A 432 -27.65 -5.62 -9.95
C LEU A 432 -27.19 -4.38 -9.21
N ALA A 433 -26.91 -4.52 -7.91
CA ALA A 433 -26.46 -3.43 -7.07
C ALA A 433 -25.22 -3.86 -6.27
N GLY A 434 -24.18 -3.04 -6.27
CA GLY A 434 -22.94 -3.37 -5.59
C GLY A 434 -21.84 -2.33 -5.81
N SER A 435 -20.60 -2.70 -5.49
CA SER A 435 -19.45 -1.82 -5.72
C SER A 435 -19.24 -1.53 -7.22
N ALA A 436 -18.78 -0.33 -7.55
CA ALA A 436 -18.47 0.06 -8.94
C ALA A 436 -17.41 -0.84 -9.60
N THR A 437 -16.57 -1.50 -8.80
CA THR A 437 -15.51 -2.40 -9.27
C THR A 437 -15.96 -3.86 -9.41
N HIS A 438 -17.22 -4.19 -9.08
CA HIS A 438 -17.67 -5.58 -9.14
C HIS A 438 -17.66 -6.09 -10.60
N PRO A 439 -17.13 -7.30 -10.89
CA PRO A 439 -16.99 -7.75 -12.26
C PRO A 439 -18.33 -8.16 -12.86
N VAL A 440 -18.64 -7.67 -14.05
CA VAL A 440 -19.79 -8.06 -14.84
C VAL A 440 -19.30 -8.61 -16.17
N VAL A 441 -19.78 -9.79 -16.56
CA VAL A 441 -19.30 -10.47 -17.76
C VAL A 441 -20.09 -9.98 -18.97
N THR A 442 -19.39 -9.52 -20.00
CA THR A 442 -19.96 -9.12 -21.30
C THR A 442 -19.54 -10.10 -22.40
N PRO A 443 -20.20 -10.10 -23.56
CA PRO A 443 -19.73 -10.87 -24.72
C PRO A 443 -18.29 -10.54 -25.17
N ALA A 444 -17.80 -9.33 -24.88
CA ALA A 444 -16.46 -8.88 -25.24
C ALA A 444 -15.40 -9.16 -24.16
N GLY A 445 -15.81 -9.69 -23.00
CA GLY A 445 -14.96 -9.88 -21.84
C GLY A 445 -15.56 -9.28 -20.56
N THR A 446 -14.91 -9.52 -19.44
CA THR A 446 -15.38 -9.02 -18.14
C THR A 446 -14.96 -7.57 -17.94
N VAL A 447 -15.87 -6.73 -17.42
CA VAL A 447 -15.63 -5.32 -17.10
C VAL A 447 -16.10 -5.02 -15.68
N HIS A 448 -15.70 -3.88 -15.13
CA HIS A 448 -16.26 -3.39 -13.86
C HIS A 448 -17.70 -2.88 -14.07
N ALA A 449 -18.57 -3.07 -13.08
CA ALA A 449 -19.95 -2.58 -13.09
C ALA A 449 -20.05 -1.07 -13.40
N GLY A 450 -19.13 -0.27 -12.85
CA GLY A 450 -19.07 1.18 -13.08
C GLY A 450 -18.59 1.59 -14.47
N ALA A 451 -18.10 0.65 -15.30
CA ALA A 451 -17.72 0.91 -16.69
C ALA A 451 -18.89 0.68 -17.67
N LEU A 452 -19.98 0.04 -17.23
CA LEU A 452 -21.15 -0.22 -18.07
C LEU A 452 -21.98 1.06 -18.27
N ALA A 453 -22.49 1.22 -19.49
CA ALA A 453 -23.38 2.28 -19.91
C ALA A 453 -24.71 1.72 -20.45
N VAL A 454 -25.74 2.57 -20.53
CA VAL A 454 -27.01 2.21 -21.15
C VAL A 454 -26.78 1.76 -22.60
N GLY A 455 -27.34 0.61 -22.96
CA GLY A 455 -27.15 -0.03 -24.25
C GLY A 455 -26.06 -1.11 -24.28
N ASP A 456 -25.22 -1.21 -23.25
CA ASP A 456 -24.23 -2.28 -23.16
C ASP A 456 -24.91 -3.63 -22.94
N THR A 457 -24.30 -4.69 -23.48
CA THR A 457 -24.82 -6.06 -23.41
C THR A 457 -24.01 -6.87 -22.40
N VAL A 458 -24.69 -7.59 -21.52
CA VAL A 458 -24.07 -8.46 -20.51
C VAL A 458 -24.56 -9.90 -20.67
N LEU A 459 -23.77 -10.85 -20.16
CA LEU A 459 -24.14 -12.27 -20.17
C LEU A 459 -25.16 -12.59 -19.07
N THR A 460 -26.10 -13.48 -19.39
CA THR A 460 -27.06 -14.07 -18.45
C THR A 460 -26.98 -15.58 -18.53
N ARG A 461 -27.70 -16.30 -17.64
CA ARG A 461 -27.83 -17.76 -17.73
C ARG A 461 -28.33 -18.25 -19.10
N HIS A 462 -29.16 -17.45 -19.76
CA HIS A 462 -29.92 -17.86 -20.94
C HIS A 462 -29.51 -17.11 -22.22
N GLY A 463 -28.38 -16.41 -22.19
CA GLY A 463 -27.87 -15.66 -23.34
C GLY A 463 -27.34 -14.31 -22.91
N THR A 464 -28.00 -13.24 -23.35
CA THR A 464 -27.59 -11.86 -23.06
C THR A 464 -28.79 -10.99 -22.70
N THR A 465 -28.53 -9.92 -21.96
CA THR A 465 -29.49 -8.84 -21.69
C THR A 465 -28.77 -7.50 -21.86
N THR A 466 -29.52 -6.40 -21.90
CA THR A 466 -28.98 -5.05 -22.15
C THR A 466 -29.22 -4.16 -20.96
N VAL A 467 -28.23 -3.34 -20.62
CA VAL A 467 -28.33 -2.31 -19.57
C VAL A 467 -29.33 -1.25 -20.03
N THR A 468 -30.39 -1.03 -19.24
CA THR A 468 -31.43 -0.03 -19.51
C THR A 468 -31.27 1.23 -18.67
N ALA A 469 -30.64 1.13 -17.49
CA ALA A 469 -30.32 2.26 -16.64
C ALA A 469 -29.06 2.02 -15.81
N THR A 470 -28.32 3.09 -15.55
CA THR A 470 -27.20 3.11 -14.60
C THR A 470 -27.36 4.31 -13.65
N ARG A 471 -27.10 4.10 -12.36
CA ARG A 471 -27.12 5.18 -11.37
C ARG A 471 -26.22 4.90 -10.18
N GLN A 472 -25.88 5.96 -9.45
CA GLN A 472 -25.23 5.88 -8.15
C GLN A 472 -26.29 6.06 -7.05
N GLU A 473 -26.26 5.20 -6.05
CA GLU A 473 -27.09 5.32 -4.84
C GLU A 473 -26.21 5.28 -3.59
N ILE A 474 -26.76 5.72 -2.45
CA ILE A 474 -26.11 5.56 -1.15
C ILE A 474 -26.79 4.40 -0.43
N GLN A 475 -26.05 3.32 -0.17
CA GLN A 475 -26.49 2.28 0.74
C GLN A 475 -26.36 2.80 2.17
N THR A 476 -27.36 2.55 3.01
CA THR A 476 -27.32 2.88 4.45
C THR A 476 -27.58 1.64 5.28
N GLY A 477 -26.64 1.24 6.13
CA GLY A 477 -26.83 0.19 7.13
C GLY A 477 -27.09 -1.22 6.59
N GLY A 478 -26.77 -1.51 5.33
CA GLY A 478 -26.86 -2.85 4.73
C GLY A 478 -25.49 -3.50 4.58
N GLY A 479 -25.42 -4.81 4.43
CA GLY A 479 -24.17 -5.50 4.09
C GLY A 479 -23.92 -5.47 2.59
N LEU A 480 -22.65 -5.46 2.19
CA LEU A 480 -22.28 -5.96 0.89
C LEU A 480 -21.58 -7.33 1.07
N PHE A 481 -21.82 -8.27 0.15
CA PHE A 481 -21.21 -9.60 0.10
C PHE A 481 -20.61 -9.99 -1.27
N ASN A 482 -19.53 -10.77 -1.30
CA ASN A 482 -19.02 -11.44 -2.50
C ASN A 482 -18.60 -12.87 -2.17
N LEU A 483 -18.47 -13.69 -3.20
CA LEU A 483 -18.02 -15.06 -3.06
C LEU A 483 -16.56 -15.16 -3.50
N TRP A 484 -15.82 -16.01 -2.81
CA TRP A 484 -14.56 -16.57 -3.29
C TRP A 484 -14.85 -17.98 -3.76
N LEU A 485 -14.69 -18.26 -5.05
CA LEU A 485 -14.95 -19.58 -5.60
C LEU A 485 -13.66 -20.39 -5.69
N VAL A 486 -13.78 -21.71 -5.61
CA VAL A 486 -12.64 -22.62 -5.82
C VAL A 486 -12.10 -22.41 -7.26
N PRO A 487 -10.79 -22.11 -7.43
CA PRO A 487 -10.23 -21.79 -8.73
C PRO A 487 -10.09 -23.03 -9.63
N GLU A 488 -9.92 -24.23 -9.06
CA GLU A 488 -9.82 -25.48 -9.81
C GLU A 488 -11.08 -25.74 -10.64
N GLY A 489 -10.88 -26.00 -11.94
CA GLY A 489 -11.93 -26.21 -12.93
C GLY A 489 -11.59 -25.53 -14.25
N ASP A 490 -12.29 -25.89 -15.32
CA ASP A 490 -12.16 -25.20 -16.61
C ASP A 490 -12.90 -23.87 -16.56
N GLY A 491 -12.26 -22.79 -17.04
CA GLY A 491 -12.88 -21.47 -17.24
C GLY A 491 -12.74 -20.47 -16.07
N PRO A 492 -13.40 -19.29 -16.14
CA PRO A 492 -13.30 -18.23 -15.14
C PRO A 492 -14.20 -18.49 -13.91
N THR A 493 -13.77 -18.03 -12.74
CA THR A 493 -14.53 -18.11 -11.47
C THR A 493 -15.71 -17.13 -11.45
N THR A 494 -16.82 -17.54 -12.08
CA THR A 494 -18.04 -16.72 -12.20
C THR A 494 -19.20 -17.27 -11.39
N MET A 495 -20.20 -16.41 -11.12
CA MET A 495 -21.46 -16.77 -10.49
C MET A 495 -22.62 -16.04 -11.18
N ILE A 496 -23.85 -16.52 -10.99
CA ILE A 496 -25.05 -15.87 -11.53
C ILE A 496 -25.78 -15.13 -10.40
N ALA A 497 -25.70 -13.79 -10.41
CA ALA A 497 -26.30 -12.89 -9.44
C ALA A 497 -27.50 -12.16 -10.05
N ASN A 498 -28.69 -12.35 -9.48
CA ASN A 498 -29.96 -11.82 -10.00
C ASN A 498 -30.16 -12.09 -11.51
N GLY A 499 -29.68 -13.23 -12.00
CA GLY A 499 -29.75 -13.63 -13.41
C GLY A 499 -28.58 -13.16 -14.30
N ILE A 500 -27.71 -12.28 -13.79
CA ILE A 500 -26.56 -11.73 -14.51
C ILE A 500 -25.30 -12.54 -14.17
N VAL A 501 -24.48 -12.85 -15.18
CA VAL A 501 -23.18 -13.49 -14.95
C VAL A 501 -22.18 -12.44 -14.45
N VAL A 502 -21.68 -12.64 -13.25
CA VAL A 502 -20.71 -11.77 -12.56
C VAL A 502 -19.48 -12.58 -12.18
N GLY A 503 -18.36 -11.89 -11.97
CA GLY A 503 -17.14 -12.51 -11.47
C GLY A 503 -17.11 -12.59 -9.95
N ASP A 504 -16.37 -13.59 -9.44
CA ASP A 504 -16.06 -13.68 -8.02
C ASP A 504 -14.97 -12.67 -7.60
N TYR A 505 -14.53 -12.75 -6.34
CA TYR A 505 -13.42 -11.96 -5.80
C TYR A 505 -12.15 -12.03 -6.66
N GLN A 506 -11.77 -13.21 -7.18
CA GLN A 506 -10.51 -13.38 -7.90
C GLN A 506 -10.51 -12.64 -9.23
N ILE A 507 -11.63 -12.71 -9.97
CA ILE A 507 -11.78 -11.95 -11.22
C ILE A 507 -11.70 -10.46 -10.93
N GLN A 508 -12.30 -10.00 -9.82
CA GLN A 508 -12.26 -8.60 -9.45
C GLN A 508 -10.84 -8.09 -9.20
N VAL A 509 -10.07 -8.80 -8.37
CA VAL A 509 -8.67 -8.46 -8.12
C VAL A 509 -7.85 -8.49 -9.41
N GLN A 510 -8.10 -9.46 -10.29
CA GLN A 510 -7.40 -9.54 -11.58
C GLN A 510 -7.72 -8.35 -12.48
N LEU A 511 -8.98 -7.94 -12.62
CA LEU A 511 -9.35 -6.79 -13.44
C LEU A 511 -8.74 -5.48 -12.92
N LEU A 512 -8.68 -5.31 -11.60
CA LEU A 512 -7.99 -4.16 -10.98
C LEU A 512 -6.49 -4.17 -11.29
N ARG A 513 -5.84 -5.33 -11.26
CA ARG A 513 -4.42 -5.49 -11.62
C ARG A 513 -4.17 -5.23 -13.11
N ASP A 514 -4.99 -5.80 -13.99
CA ASP A 514 -4.86 -5.66 -15.44
C ASP A 514 -5.07 -4.20 -15.88
N ALA A 515 -6.09 -3.53 -15.33
CA ALA A 515 -6.37 -2.13 -15.62
C ALA A 515 -5.22 -1.19 -15.21
N ALA A 516 -4.42 -1.56 -14.20
CA ALA A 516 -3.25 -0.80 -13.77
C ALA A 516 -1.99 -1.09 -14.62
N GLN A 517 -1.98 -2.18 -15.41
CA GLN A 517 -0.83 -2.62 -16.21
C GLN A 517 -1.01 -2.38 -17.72
N ASP A 518 -2.21 -2.04 -18.20
CA ASP A 518 -2.45 -1.73 -19.61
C ASP A 518 -1.91 -0.33 -19.98
N ASP A 519 -0.76 -0.32 -20.65
CA ASP A 519 -0.10 0.89 -21.13
C ASP A 519 -1.00 1.78 -22.02
N ARG A 520 -1.90 1.19 -22.83
CA ARG A 520 -2.80 1.98 -23.68
C ARG A 520 -3.86 2.69 -22.83
N ALA A 521 -4.44 1.97 -21.87
CA ALA A 521 -5.42 2.52 -20.94
C ALA A 521 -4.81 3.61 -20.04
N VAL A 522 -3.57 3.40 -19.58
CA VAL A 522 -2.81 4.41 -18.82
C VAL A 522 -2.58 5.63 -19.69
N ARG A 523 -1.97 5.47 -20.87
CA ARG A 523 -1.66 6.59 -21.77
C ARG A 523 -2.87 7.43 -22.14
N ALA A 524 -4.02 6.79 -22.35
CA ALA A 524 -5.28 7.47 -22.69
C ALA A 524 -5.80 8.39 -21.58
N LYS A 525 -5.45 8.12 -20.31
CA LYS A 525 -5.83 8.94 -19.16
C LYS A 525 -4.84 10.08 -18.86
N LEU A 526 -3.66 10.07 -19.50
CA LEU A 526 -2.63 11.06 -19.26
C LEU A 526 -2.90 12.36 -20.05
N PRO A 527 -2.63 13.54 -19.46
CA PRO A 527 -2.51 14.79 -20.21
C PRO A 527 -1.56 14.65 -21.41
N GLU A 528 -1.90 15.26 -22.54
CA GLU A 528 -1.10 15.17 -23.78
C GLU A 528 0.36 15.59 -23.57
N SER A 529 0.61 16.56 -22.68
CA SER A 529 1.96 17.02 -22.35
C SER A 529 2.87 15.95 -21.73
N LEU A 530 2.31 14.82 -21.27
CA LEU A 530 3.05 13.71 -20.67
C LEU A 530 3.20 12.51 -21.59
N HIS A 531 2.64 12.54 -22.80
CA HIS A 531 2.69 11.39 -23.72
C HIS A 531 4.14 11.03 -24.10
N VAL A 532 5.00 12.02 -24.35
CA VAL A 532 6.43 11.79 -24.67
C VAL A 532 7.18 11.19 -23.48
N ASP A 533 6.92 11.69 -22.28
CA ASP A 533 7.49 11.16 -21.05
C ASP A 533 7.07 9.71 -20.81
N PHE A 534 5.78 9.41 -21.02
CA PHE A 534 5.23 8.07 -20.88
C PHE A 534 5.82 7.09 -21.90
N ASP A 535 5.85 7.48 -23.17
CA ASP A 535 6.39 6.66 -24.25
C ASP A 535 7.89 6.37 -24.01
N SER A 536 8.65 7.35 -23.46
CA SER A 536 10.04 7.15 -23.05
C SER A 536 10.19 6.20 -21.88
N TRP A 537 9.32 6.29 -20.87
CA TRP A 537 9.31 5.40 -19.71
C TRP A 537 8.97 3.96 -20.09
N VAL A 538 7.99 3.74 -20.96
CA VAL A 538 7.67 2.41 -21.50
C VAL A 538 8.90 1.82 -22.20
N ALA A 539 9.59 2.62 -23.03
CA ALA A 539 10.80 2.17 -23.72
C ALA A 539 11.92 1.79 -22.74
N ASP A 540 12.15 2.58 -21.69
CA ASP A 540 13.16 2.29 -20.66
C ASP A 540 12.83 1.01 -19.87
N ARG A 541 11.56 0.83 -19.50
CA ARG A 541 11.10 -0.38 -18.80
C ARG A 541 11.34 -1.63 -19.64
N VAL A 542 11.01 -1.58 -20.94
CA VAL A 542 11.24 -2.70 -21.87
C VAL A 542 12.72 -2.99 -22.08
N ALA A 543 13.58 -1.98 -22.07
CA ALA A 543 15.03 -2.18 -22.20
C ALA A 543 15.69 -2.79 -20.95
N SER A 544 15.02 -2.69 -19.78
CA SER A 544 15.51 -3.20 -18.49
C SER A 544 15.02 -4.61 -18.13
N ALA A 545 14.00 -5.12 -18.83
CA ALA A 545 13.44 -6.46 -18.67
C ALA A 545 14.17 -7.46 -19.58
#